data_AF-A0A4Z0A5C8-F1
#
_entry.id   AF-A0A4Z0A5C8-F1
#
_cell.length_a   1.000
_cell.length_b   1.000
_cell.length_c   1.000
_cell.angle_alpha   90.00
_cell.angle_beta   90.00
_cell.angle_gamma   90.00
#
_symmetry.space_group_name_H-M   'P 1'
#
loop_
_entity.id
_entity.type
_entity.pdbx_description
1 polymer ?
#
loop_
_entity_poly.entity_id
_entity_poly.type
_entity_poly.pdbx_seq_one_letter_code
_entity_poly.pdbx_strand_id
1 'polypeptide(L)'
;MASEHVATLAASGALSSLNSAAPAPAAVPASAAPALRIFKGSNETTLATIEHPISIPQEIGTLFQEGMYLPMHLFTRANLRLITENRSTMMKKHRIGNGNTSLLDFGHPSLGKETDLNLVLWMESWANYLLFLETRAEPSVQARWRHHHTALCAKEERDYAFPAILAFDMAERRAYNEQQFTHEDTPWNLRFLTEMAKYRDFEFNRRLQDFSRRDAAHVPRERVASSSTSTSRFAPYGRDRTQPFSAGKPRSSATGSCLICGRPGHYARDCNQKTTAGHRPVVARFEKNLPHVLVGARDDKLQFCIGFNVGGPDKCRPGTHGTNVKHACSICGDHSHHAGNCSVTA
;
A
#
# COMPACT_ATOMS: atom_id res chain seq x y z
N MET A 1 -7.62 46.02 -53.00
CA MET A 1 -9.05 46.02 -53.35
C MET A 1 -9.76 45.50 -52.10
N ALA A 2 -10.05 46.32 -51.05
CA ALA A 2 -11.09 47.37 -50.92
C ALA A 2 -12.45 46.85 -51.43
N SER A 3 -13.58 46.81 -50.72
CA SER A 3 -14.15 47.52 -49.54
C SER A 3 -15.25 46.60 -48.93
N GLU A 4 -15.56 46.58 -47.62
CA GLU A 4 -16.47 47.50 -46.89
C GLU A 4 -17.86 47.66 -47.57
N HIS A 5 -19.05 47.66 -46.95
CA HIS A 5 -19.50 48.08 -45.62
C HIS A 5 -21.02 47.74 -45.47
N VAL A 6 -21.43 47.35 -44.25
CA VAL A 6 -22.56 47.87 -43.42
C VAL A 6 -24.07 47.71 -43.76
N ALA A 7 -24.73 47.08 -42.77
CA ALA A 7 -26.02 47.27 -42.06
C ALA A 7 -27.17 48.14 -42.61
N THR A 8 -28.42 47.75 -42.31
CA THR A 8 -29.37 48.60 -41.54
C THR A 8 -30.64 47.88 -41.03
N LEU A 9 -30.94 48.11 -39.73
CA LEU A 9 -32.20 48.51 -39.06
C LEU A 9 -33.59 47.98 -39.48
N ALA A 10 -34.37 47.55 -38.47
CA ALA A 10 -35.70 48.08 -38.04
C ALA A 10 -36.35 47.06 -37.06
N ALA A 11 -36.62 47.33 -35.78
CA ALA A 11 -37.53 48.31 -35.15
C ALA A 11 -39.01 47.85 -35.05
N SER A 12 -39.47 47.84 -33.79
CA SER A 12 -40.79 48.28 -33.33
C SER A 12 -41.99 47.32 -33.33
N GLY A 13 -42.63 47.24 -32.15
CA GLY A 13 -43.94 46.65 -31.94
C GLY A 13 -44.39 46.78 -30.49
N ALA A 14 -44.77 47.99 -30.08
CA ALA A 14 -45.36 48.32 -28.78
C ALA A 14 -46.86 47.97 -28.73
N LEU A 15 -47.42 47.94 -27.51
CA LEU A 15 -48.70 48.56 -27.06
C LEU A 15 -49.39 47.69 -26.00
N SER A 16 -49.49 48.17 -24.75
CA SER A 16 -50.74 48.71 -24.14
C SER A 16 -51.42 47.66 -23.26
N SER A 17 -52.08 47.93 -22.12
CA SER A 17 -52.32 49.14 -21.33
C SER A 17 -52.73 48.70 -19.91
N LEU A 18 -52.68 49.66 -19.01
CA LEU A 18 -52.92 49.71 -17.57
C LEU A 18 -54.26 49.13 -17.08
N ASN A 19 -54.26 48.55 -15.86
CA ASN A 19 -55.36 48.73 -14.91
C ASN A 19 -54.89 48.56 -13.45
N SER A 20 -55.32 49.48 -12.60
CA SER A 20 -54.86 49.68 -11.21
C SER A 20 -55.75 48.98 -10.18
N ALA A 21 -55.16 48.34 -9.16
CA ALA A 21 -55.71 48.18 -7.81
C ALA A 21 -54.59 47.69 -6.84
N ALA A 22 -54.44 48.37 -5.70
CA ALA A 22 -53.48 48.05 -4.63
C ALA A 22 -54.17 47.25 -3.49
N PRO A 23 -53.45 46.82 -2.42
CA PRO A 23 -52.20 46.06 -2.35
C PRO A 23 -52.39 44.72 -1.60
N ALA A 24 -51.61 43.69 -1.94
CA ALA A 24 -51.54 42.43 -1.20
C ALA A 24 -50.15 42.28 -0.55
N PRO A 25 -50.03 41.53 0.57
CA PRO A 25 -49.00 41.74 1.57
C PRO A 25 -47.59 41.36 1.10
N ALA A 26 -46.60 42.04 1.67
CA ALA A 26 -45.18 41.88 1.40
C ALA A 26 -44.75 40.41 1.42
N ALA A 27 -44.43 39.88 0.24
CA ALA A 27 -43.66 38.66 0.12
C ALA A 27 -42.24 38.94 0.60
N VAL A 28 -41.85 38.27 1.69
CA VAL A 28 -40.45 38.15 2.10
C VAL A 28 -39.67 37.66 0.88
N PRO A 29 -38.58 38.34 0.45
CA PRO A 29 -37.79 37.83 -0.66
C PRO A 29 -37.24 36.46 -0.22
N ALA A 30 -37.68 35.41 -0.92
CA ALA A 30 -37.09 34.09 -0.79
C ALA A 30 -35.58 34.27 -0.94
N SER A 31 -34.84 33.95 0.12
CA SER A 31 -33.37 33.97 0.13
C SER A 31 -32.91 33.15 -1.06
N ALA A 32 -32.47 33.83 -2.13
CA ALA A 32 -31.99 33.18 -3.32
C ALA A 32 -30.86 32.25 -2.91
N ALA A 33 -31.03 30.95 -3.19
CA ALA A 33 -29.99 29.97 -2.96
C ALA A 33 -28.70 30.49 -3.62
N PRO A 34 -27.55 30.46 -2.94
CA PRO A 34 -26.32 31.01 -3.49
C PRO A 34 -26.04 30.30 -4.81
N ALA A 35 -25.98 31.08 -5.89
CA ALA A 35 -25.76 30.56 -7.23
C ALA A 35 -24.48 29.70 -7.21
N LEU A 36 -24.60 28.46 -7.70
CA LEU A 36 -23.46 27.56 -7.85
C LEU A 36 -22.36 28.29 -8.62
N ARG A 37 -21.20 28.44 -7.99
CA ARG A 37 -20.04 29.09 -8.59
C ARG A 37 -19.50 28.19 -9.70
N ILE A 38 -19.97 28.42 -10.93
CA ILE A 38 -19.48 27.73 -12.12
C ILE A 38 -18.24 28.47 -12.63
N PHE A 39 -17.08 27.84 -12.51
CA PHE A 39 -15.88 28.30 -13.19
C PHE A 39 -16.03 28.04 -14.69
N LYS A 40 -15.77 29.06 -15.51
CA LYS A 40 -15.80 28.96 -16.97
C LYS A 40 -14.37 29.09 -17.47
N GLY A 41 -13.95 28.23 -18.39
CA GLY A 41 -12.60 28.29 -18.99
C GLY A 41 -12.29 29.62 -19.67
N SER A 42 -13.31 30.34 -20.15
CA SER A 42 -13.18 31.72 -20.66
C SER A 42 -12.68 32.73 -19.63
N ASN A 43 -12.80 32.41 -18.34
CA ASN A 43 -12.43 33.27 -17.22
C ASN A 43 -11.09 32.84 -16.59
N GLU A 44 -10.48 31.77 -17.11
CA GLU A 44 -9.18 31.30 -16.66
C GLU A 44 -8.09 32.15 -17.34
N THR A 45 -7.20 32.71 -16.53
CA THR A 45 -6.04 33.45 -17.03
C THR A 45 -4.83 32.52 -17.01
N THR A 46 -4.02 32.52 -18.07
CA THR A 46 -2.84 31.66 -18.15
C THR A 46 -1.84 32.02 -17.05
N LEU A 47 -1.68 31.12 -16.08
CA LEU A 47 -0.78 31.26 -14.93
C LEU A 47 0.71 31.08 -15.32
N ALA A 48 1.12 31.49 -16.53
CA ALA A 48 2.43 31.18 -17.13
C ALA A 48 3.62 31.93 -16.50
N THR A 49 3.44 32.70 -15.42
CA THR A 49 4.48 33.59 -14.87
C THR A 49 4.91 33.30 -13.42
N ILE A 50 4.30 32.32 -12.74
CA ILE A 50 4.54 32.10 -11.30
C ILE A 50 5.37 30.83 -11.02
N GLU A 51 5.21 29.78 -11.83
CA GLU A 51 6.05 28.60 -11.78
C GLU A 51 6.69 28.41 -13.14
N HIS A 52 8.02 28.55 -13.24
CA HIS A 52 8.72 28.16 -14.46
C HIS A 52 8.41 26.67 -14.68
N PRO A 53 7.75 26.26 -15.78
CA PRO A 53 7.59 24.85 -16.08
C PRO A 53 9.01 24.27 -16.14
N ILE A 54 9.31 23.32 -15.26
CA ILE A 54 10.63 22.71 -15.20
C ILE A 54 10.86 22.04 -16.55
N SER A 55 11.69 22.67 -17.38
CA SER A 55 12.02 22.17 -18.70
C SER A 55 12.81 20.88 -18.58
N ILE A 56 12.51 19.92 -19.46
CA ILE A 56 13.19 18.63 -19.45
C ILE A 56 14.59 18.83 -20.05
N PRO A 57 15.68 18.58 -19.30
CA PRO A 57 17.04 18.84 -19.77
C PRO A 57 17.37 18.08 -21.04
N GLN A 58 18.13 18.71 -21.94
CA GLN A 58 18.50 18.11 -23.24
C GLN A 58 19.33 16.84 -23.06
N GLU A 59 20.07 16.73 -21.95
CA GLU A 59 20.89 15.59 -21.58
C GLU A 59 20.07 14.29 -21.47
N ILE A 60 18.82 14.38 -20.98
CA ILE A 60 17.88 13.25 -20.97
C ILE A 60 17.46 12.90 -22.41
N GLY A 61 17.28 13.92 -23.26
CA GLY A 61 17.03 13.73 -24.69
C GLY A 61 18.18 13.03 -25.42
N THR A 62 19.43 13.32 -25.05
CA THR A 62 20.61 12.65 -25.61
C THR A 62 20.66 11.19 -25.18
N LEU A 63 20.37 10.86 -23.90
CA LEU A 63 20.25 9.46 -23.47
C LEU A 63 19.24 8.68 -24.32
N PHE A 64 18.07 9.29 -24.58
CA PHE A 64 17.03 8.67 -25.40
C PHE A 64 17.48 8.42 -26.84
N GLN A 65 18.16 9.40 -27.46
CA GLN A 65 18.66 9.28 -28.83
C GLN A 65 19.70 8.16 -28.98
N GLU A 66 20.50 7.93 -27.93
CA GLU A 66 21.48 6.85 -27.89
C GLU A 66 20.87 5.49 -27.47
N GLY A 67 19.53 5.40 -27.36
CA GLY A 67 18.82 4.15 -27.02
C GLY A 67 19.03 3.68 -25.58
N MET A 68 19.49 4.58 -24.69
CA MET A 68 19.71 4.25 -23.29
C MET A 68 18.37 4.16 -22.55
N TYR A 69 18.24 3.16 -21.68
CA TYR A 69 17.12 3.08 -20.74
C TYR A 69 17.05 4.38 -19.93
N LEU A 70 15.85 4.93 -19.80
CA LEU A 70 15.57 6.14 -19.03
C LEU A 70 14.90 5.77 -17.70
N PRO A 71 15.65 5.78 -16.58
CA PRO A 71 15.06 5.57 -15.28
C PRO A 71 14.05 6.67 -14.93
N MET A 72 12.94 6.28 -14.32
CA MET A 72 11.85 7.18 -13.95
C MET A 72 12.29 8.26 -12.97
N HIS A 73 13.27 7.98 -12.09
CA HIS A 73 13.74 8.97 -11.11
C HIS A 73 14.34 10.23 -11.76
N LEU A 74 14.85 10.14 -13.00
CA LEU A 74 15.35 11.30 -13.74
C LEU A 74 14.27 12.38 -13.97
N PHE A 75 13.01 11.97 -14.00
CA PHE A 75 11.88 12.83 -14.31
C PHE A 75 11.22 13.45 -13.07
N THR A 76 11.77 13.24 -11.87
CA THR A 76 11.36 14.02 -10.69
C THR A 76 11.77 15.48 -10.89
N ARG A 77 10.95 16.43 -10.43
CA ARG A 77 11.24 17.87 -10.49
C ARG A 77 12.56 18.21 -9.80
N ALA A 78 12.87 17.52 -8.71
CA ALA A 78 14.14 17.66 -8.00
C ALA A 78 15.33 17.29 -8.91
N ASN A 79 15.27 16.12 -9.57
CA ASN A 79 16.35 15.69 -10.44
C ASN A 79 16.44 16.51 -11.73
N LEU A 80 15.32 16.93 -12.32
CA LEU A 80 15.32 17.81 -13.49
C LEU A 80 16.03 19.15 -13.20
N ARG A 81 15.79 19.74 -12.01
CA ARG A 81 16.52 20.94 -11.55
C ARG A 81 17.99 20.64 -11.33
N LEU A 82 18.29 19.56 -10.62
CA LEU A 82 19.66 19.20 -10.27
C LEU A 82 20.53 18.96 -11.51
N ILE A 83 19.99 18.27 -12.52
CA ILE A 83 20.64 18.05 -13.82
C ILE A 83 20.87 19.40 -14.51
N THR A 84 19.88 20.28 -14.51
CA THR A 84 19.98 21.62 -15.14
C THR A 84 21.07 22.47 -14.51
N GLU A 85 21.19 22.44 -13.17
CA GLU A 85 22.15 23.25 -12.42
C GLU A 85 23.58 22.68 -12.47
N ASN A 86 23.74 21.36 -12.58
CA ASN A 86 25.04 20.69 -12.41
C ASN A 86 25.51 19.93 -13.66
N ARG A 87 25.02 20.30 -14.85
CA ARG A 87 25.22 19.60 -16.13
C ARG A 87 26.63 19.03 -16.33
N SER A 88 27.67 19.84 -16.17
CA SER A 88 29.06 19.44 -16.44
C SER A 88 29.59 18.35 -15.52
N THR A 89 29.12 18.30 -14.27
CA THR A 89 29.60 17.34 -13.24
C THR A 89 28.87 16.01 -13.28
N MET A 90 27.74 15.95 -13.97
CA MET A 90 26.87 14.77 -14.02
C MET A 90 27.08 13.92 -15.28
N MET A 91 28.15 14.16 -16.04
CA MET A 91 28.41 13.42 -17.28
C MET A 91 29.42 12.30 -17.05
N LYS A 92 29.20 11.17 -17.73
CA LYS A 92 30.08 10.01 -17.76
C LYS A 92 30.39 9.63 -19.20
N LYS A 93 31.60 9.12 -19.44
CA LYS A 93 31.98 8.60 -20.75
C LYS A 93 31.40 7.20 -20.95
N HIS A 94 30.66 7.03 -22.03
CA HIS A 94 30.11 5.78 -22.51
C HIS A 94 30.78 5.42 -23.83
N ARG A 95 31.11 4.13 -24.00
CA ARG A 95 31.61 3.62 -25.29
C ARG A 95 30.42 3.19 -26.12
N ILE A 96 30.17 3.88 -27.22
CA ILE A 96 29.05 3.61 -28.13
C ILE A 96 29.62 3.40 -29.53
N GLY A 97 29.43 2.19 -30.06
CA GLY A 97 30.11 1.74 -31.28
C GLY A 97 31.64 1.85 -31.16
N ASN A 98 32.25 2.57 -32.08
CA ASN A 98 33.71 2.78 -32.14
C ASN A 98 34.18 4.06 -31.44
N GLY A 99 33.26 4.86 -30.88
CA GLY A 99 33.55 6.15 -30.25
C GLY A 99 33.28 6.17 -28.75
N ASN A 100 33.76 7.25 -28.10
CA ASN A 100 33.40 7.59 -26.73
C ASN A 100 32.45 8.80 -26.77
N THR A 101 31.25 8.65 -26.22
CA THR A 101 30.25 9.72 -26.09
C THR A 101 30.09 10.06 -24.61
N SER A 102 30.03 11.35 -24.29
CA SER A 102 29.77 11.81 -22.91
C SER A 102 28.27 11.92 -22.69
N LEU A 103 27.71 11.12 -21.80
CA LEU A 103 26.27 11.05 -21.52
C LEU A 103 25.98 11.32 -20.05
N LEU A 104 24.73 11.67 -19.73
CA LEU A 104 24.30 11.86 -18.35
C LEU A 104 24.47 10.57 -17.53
N ASP A 105 25.17 10.66 -16.41
CA ASP A 105 25.30 9.57 -15.44
C ASP A 105 24.03 9.48 -14.58
N PHE A 106 23.04 8.75 -15.08
CA PHE A 106 21.80 8.51 -14.34
C PHE A 106 22.00 7.66 -13.07
N GLY A 107 23.20 7.10 -12.85
CA GLY A 107 23.61 6.41 -11.63
C GLY A 107 24.33 7.30 -10.61
N HIS A 108 24.44 8.61 -10.87
CA HIS A 108 25.10 9.55 -9.98
C HIS A 108 24.43 9.57 -8.58
N PRO A 109 25.18 9.46 -7.46
CA PRO A 109 24.60 9.33 -6.12
C PRO A 109 23.58 10.41 -5.75
N SER A 110 23.79 11.66 -6.21
CA SER A 110 22.88 12.78 -5.93
C SER A 110 21.51 12.67 -6.60
N LEU A 111 21.36 11.84 -7.64
CA LEU A 111 20.07 11.62 -8.31
C LEU A 111 19.22 10.54 -7.62
N GLY A 112 19.80 9.80 -6.66
CA GLY A 112 19.15 8.65 -6.04
C GLY A 112 18.99 7.47 -6.99
N LYS A 113 18.04 6.59 -6.69
CA LYS A 113 17.75 5.39 -7.48
C LYS A 113 16.27 5.31 -7.81
N GLU A 114 15.99 4.67 -8.93
CA GLU A 114 14.61 4.40 -9.37
C GLU A 114 13.84 3.55 -8.36
N THR A 115 14.51 2.59 -7.73
CA THR A 115 13.93 1.71 -6.69
C THR A 115 13.51 2.44 -5.42
N ASP A 116 14.00 3.66 -5.22
CA ASP A 116 13.79 4.43 -4.01
C ASP A 116 12.64 5.44 -4.18
N LEU A 117 12.02 5.48 -5.37
CA LEU A 117 10.84 6.29 -5.60
C LEU A 117 9.71 5.84 -4.67
N ASN A 118 8.99 6.83 -4.14
CA ASN A 118 7.69 6.60 -3.50
C ASN A 118 6.56 6.87 -4.52
N LEU A 119 5.32 6.54 -4.14
CA LEU A 119 4.16 6.67 -5.02
C LEU A 119 4.01 8.10 -5.58
N VAL A 120 4.19 9.13 -4.75
CA VAL A 120 4.02 10.53 -5.15
C VAL A 120 5.10 10.94 -6.16
N LEU A 121 6.36 10.62 -5.88
CA LEU A 121 7.48 10.93 -6.77
C LEU A 121 7.39 10.16 -8.08
N TRP A 122 6.95 8.91 -8.06
CA TRP A 122 6.69 8.14 -9.28
C TRP A 122 5.56 8.76 -10.11
N MET A 123 4.47 9.19 -9.47
CA MET A 123 3.36 9.87 -10.15
C MET A 123 3.79 11.16 -10.85
N GLU A 124 4.55 11.99 -10.13
CA GLU A 124 5.15 13.19 -10.66
C GLU A 124 6.09 12.88 -11.84
N SER A 125 6.92 11.86 -11.69
CA SER A 125 7.91 11.47 -12.69
C SER A 125 7.27 10.98 -13.98
N TRP A 126 6.25 10.11 -13.92
CA TRP A 126 5.65 9.62 -15.15
C TRP A 126 4.85 10.70 -15.88
N ALA A 127 4.29 11.67 -15.16
CA ALA A 127 3.66 12.84 -15.80
C ALA A 127 4.69 13.63 -16.62
N ASN A 128 5.87 13.89 -16.07
CA ASN A 128 6.96 14.56 -16.79
C ASN A 128 7.54 13.68 -17.91
N TYR A 129 7.61 12.36 -17.72
CA TYR A 129 8.00 11.42 -18.76
C TYR A 129 7.02 11.44 -19.96
N LEU A 130 5.72 11.58 -19.73
CA LEU A 130 4.76 11.71 -20.83
C LEU A 130 4.89 13.03 -21.58
N LEU A 131 5.23 14.13 -20.90
CA LEU A 131 5.56 15.40 -21.55
C LEU A 131 6.82 15.26 -22.42
N PHE A 132 7.81 14.53 -21.93
CA PHE A 132 9.01 14.20 -22.72
C PHE A 132 8.65 13.42 -23.99
N LEU A 133 7.89 12.34 -23.84
CA LEU A 133 7.48 11.50 -24.97
C LEU A 133 6.63 12.26 -26.00
N GLU A 134 5.81 13.21 -25.58
CA GLU A 134 5.04 14.08 -26.48
C GLU A 134 5.93 14.79 -27.51
N THR A 135 7.14 15.17 -27.09
CA THR A 135 8.09 15.91 -27.93
C THR A 135 9.08 15.02 -28.68
N ARG A 136 9.18 13.72 -28.33
CA ARG A 136 10.28 12.84 -28.79
C ARG A 136 9.83 11.52 -29.40
N ALA A 137 8.59 11.11 -29.21
CA ALA A 137 8.08 9.82 -29.66
C ALA A 137 6.77 9.98 -30.45
N GLU A 138 6.38 8.93 -31.16
CA GLU A 138 5.09 8.90 -31.84
C GLU A 138 3.92 8.99 -30.85
N PRO A 139 2.78 9.58 -31.25
CA PRO A 139 1.59 9.66 -30.39
C PRO A 139 1.11 8.30 -29.89
N SER A 140 1.30 7.24 -30.68
CA SER A 140 0.98 5.85 -30.31
C SER A 140 1.78 5.36 -29.10
N VAL A 141 3.09 5.69 -29.05
CA VAL A 141 3.99 5.34 -27.95
C VAL A 141 3.64 6.13 -26.69
N GLN A 142 3.37 7.43 -26.83
CA GLN A 142 2.93 8.27 -25.71
C GLN A 142 1.59 7.76 -25.15
N ALA A 143 0.61 7.46 -26.01
CA ALA A 143 -0.70 6.94 -25.63
C ALA A 143 -0.59 5.60 -24.90
N ARG A 144 0.25 4.69 -25.37
CA ARG A 144 0.55 3.41 -24.71
C ARG A 144 1.06 3.63 -23.29
N TRP A 145 2.09 4.46 -23.11
CA TRP A 145 2.64 4.70 -21.77
C TRP A 145 1.65 5.45 -20.88
N ARG A 146 0.84 6.35 -21.42
CA ARG A 146 -0.25 6.99 -20.66
C ARG A 146 -1.25 5.95 -20.16
N HIS A 147 -1.68 5.02 -21.01
CA HIS A 147 -2.56 3.91 -20.63
C HIS A 147 -1.93 3.05 -19.53
N HIS A 148 -0.68 2.64 -19.69
CA HIS A 148 0.08 1.87 -18.70
C HIS A 148 0.08 2.51 -17.30
N HIS A 149 0.55 3.76 -17.19
CA HIS A 149 0.66 4.43 -15.89
C HIS A 149 -0.72 4.74 -15.28
N THR A 150 -1.71 5.07 -16.11
CA THR A 150 -3.09 5.28 -15.65
C THR A 150 -3.69 3.99 -15.10
N ALA A 151 -3.49 2.85 -15.78
CA ALA A 151 -3.96 1.54 -15.35
C ALA A 151 -3.31 1.09 -14.03
N LEU A 152 -2.03 1.41 -13.83
CA LEU A 152 -1.34 1.17 -12.55
C LEU A 152 -1.85 2.09 -11.43
N CYS A 153 -2.07 3.38 -11.73
CA CYS A 153 -2.66 4.33 -10.77
C CYS A 153 -4.09 3.94 -10.36
N ALA A 154 -4.83 3.24 -11.21
CA ALA A 154 -6.20 2.81 -10.93
C ALA A 154 -6.30 1.56 -10.03
N LYS A 155 -5.18 0.92 -9.68
CA LYS A 155 -5.18 -0.27 -8.82
C LYS A 155 -5.55 0.10 -7.38
N GLU A 156 -6.48 -0.67 -6.80
CA GLU A 156 -6.91 -0.50 -5.40
C GLU A 156 -5.76 -0.73 -4.43
N GLU A 157 -4.84 -1.62 -4.78
CA GLU A 157 -3.71 -2.00 -3.93
C GLU A 157 -2.54 -1.02 -3.97
N ARG A 158 -2.65 0.08 -4.74
CA ARG A 158 -1.51 0.95 -5.06
C ARG A 158 -0.77 1.50 -3.86
N ASP A 159 -1.49 1.79 -2.77
CA ASP A 159 -0.90 2.45 -1.61
C ASP A 159 -0.03 1.49 -0.78
N TYR A 160 -0.40 0.20 -0.70
CA TYR A 160 0.30 -0.79 0.13
C TYR A 160 1.15 -1.78 -0.67
N ALA A 161 0.92 -1.90 -1.97
CA ALA A 161 1.69 -2.73 -2.89
C ALA A 161 2.51 -1.89 -3.88
N PHE A 162 2.74 -0.61 -3.58
CA PHE A 162 3.53 0.27 -4.45
C PHE A 162 4.91 -0.31 -4.85
N PRO A 163 5.68 -0.97 -3.96
CA PRO A 163 6.96 -1.55 -4.37
C PRO A 163 6.83 -2.57 -5.51
N ALA A 164 5.74 -3.35 -5.54
CA ALA A 164 5.45 -4.28 -6.63
C ALA A 164 5.04 -3.57 -7.92
N ILE A 165 4.24 -2.51 -7.80
CA ILE A 165 3.83 -1.67 -8.94
C ILE A 165 5.06 -1.01 -9.58
N LEU A 166 5.94 -0.45 -8.77
CA LEU A 166 7.17 0.18 -9.24
C LEU A 166 8.10 -0.86 -9.91
N ALA A 167 8.27 -2.03 -9.30
CA ALA A 167 9.05 -3.11 -9.88
C ALA A 167 8.49 -3.58 -11.24
N PHE A 168 7.16 -3.69 -11.34
CA PHE A 168 6.48 -4.04 -12.58
C PHE A 168 6.63 -2.96 -13.67
N ASP A 169 6.42 -1.69 -13.33
CA ASP A 169 6.63 -0.55 -14.25
C ASP A 169 8.08 -0.52 -14.77
N MET A 170 9.06 -0.66 -13.87
CA MET A 170 10.48 -0.73 -14.24
C MET A 170 10.74 -1.90 -15.21
N ALA A 171 10.18 -3.08 -14.92
CA ALA A 171 10.36 -4.25 -15.78
C ALA A 171 9.74 -4.05 -17.17
N GLU A 172 8.52 -3.51 -17.25
CA GLU A 172 7.86 -3.23 -18.54
C GLU A 172 8.63 -2.18 -19.36
N ARG A 173 9.11 -1.09 -18.73
CA ARG A 173 9.91 -0.06 -19.40
C ARG A 173 11.27 -0.59 -19.87
N ARG A 174 11.94 -1.41 -19.06
CA ARG A 174 13.21 -2.04 -19.47
C ARG A 174 13.01 -3.01 -20.63
N ALA A 175 12.04 -3.90 -20.54
CA ALA A 175 11.72 -4.85 -21.60
C ALA A 175 11.41 -4.12 -22.91
N TYR A 176 10.64 -3.02 -22.84
CA TYR A 176 10.33 -2.22 -24.03
C TYR A 176 11.54 -1.47 -24.60
N ASN A 177 12.45 -1.00 -23.74
CA ASN A 177 13.70 -0.36 -24.17
C ASN A 177 14.64 -1.37 -24.85
N GLU A 178 14.71 -2.60 -24.33
CA GLU A 178 15.48 -3.69 -24.91
C GLU A 178 14.89 -4.16 -26.24
N GLN A 179 13.57 -4.33 -26.28
CA GLN A 179 12.84 -4.76 -27.46
C GLN A 179 11.45 -4.14 -27.48
N GLN A 180 11.16 -3.33 -28.49
CA GLN A 180 9.85 -2.70 -28.63
C GLN A 180 8.78 -3.74 -28.97
N PHE A 181 7.63 -3.66 -28.30
CA PHE A 181 6.48 -4.54 -28.51
C PHE A 181 5.16 -3.78 -28.38
N THR A 182 4.10 -4.30 -29.00
CA THR A 182 2.74 -3.74 -28.94
C THR A 182 2.12 -3.99 -27.57
N HIS A 183 1.35 -3.02 -27.07
CA HIS A 183 0.61 -3.22 -25.83
C HIS A 183 -0.65 -4.05 -26.06
N GLU A 184 -0.81 -5.10 -25.26
CA GLU A 184 -2.00 -5.94 -25.24
C GLU A 184 -2.47 -6.12 -23.78
N ASP A 185 -3.73 -5.77 -23.50
CA ASP A 185 -4.24 -5.71 -22.12
C ASP A 185 -4.25 -7.07 -21.42
N THR A 186 -4.59 -8.15 -22.11
CA THR A 186 -4.66 -9.50 -21.50
C THR A 186 -3.29 -9.98 -21.02
N PRO A 187 -2.25 -10.10 -21.87
CA PRO A 187 -0.93 -10.52 -21.42
C PRO A 187 -0.29 -9.51 -20.46
N TRP A 188 -0.57 -8.21 -20.62
CA TRP A 188 -0.13 -7.19 -19.66
C TRP A 188 -0.70 -7.44 -18.26
N ASN A 189 -2.02 -7.66 -18.15
CA ASN A 189 -2.68 -7.95 -16.87
C ASN A 189 -2.16 -9.26 -16.26
N LEU A 190 -1.91 -10.31 -17.06
CA LEU A 190 -1.35 -11.56 -16.55
C LEU A 190 0.06 -11.37 -15.95
N ARG A 191 0.94 -10.60 -16.62
CA ARG A 191 2.27 -10.28 -16.07
C ARG A 191 2.16 -9.45 -14.80
N PHE A 192 1.25 -8.47 -14.76
CA PHE A 192 1.00 -7.67 -13.56
C PHE A 192 0.52 -8.54 -12.38
N LEU A 193 -0.47 -9.41 -12.60
CA LEU A 193 -0.97 -10.33 -11.58
C LEU A 193 0.11 -11.30 -11.09
N THR A 194 0.98 -11.75 -11.99
CA THR A 194 2.13 -12.60 -11.64
C THR A 194 3.09 -11.86 -10.71
N GLU A 195 3.42 -10.61 -11.01
CA GLU A 195 4.31 -9.80 -10.15
C GLU A 195 3.67 -9.50 -8.80
N MET A 196 2.36 -9.21 -8.78
CA MET A 196 1.60 -9.03 -7.55
C MET A 196 1.53 -10.29 -6.70
N ALA A 197 1.43 -11.48 -7.31
CA ALA A 197 1.48 -12.75 -6.60
C ALA A 197 2.84 -12.95 -5.94
N LYS A 198 3.95 -12.72 -6.66
CA LYS A 198 5.31 -12.78 -6.09
C LYS A 198 5.47 -11.84 -4.90
N TYR A 199 4.97 -10.61 -5.01
CA TYR A 199 5.03 -9.65 -3.92
C TYR A 199 4.23 -10.10 -2.69
N ARG A 200 3.01 -10.64 -2.90
CA ARG A 200 2.18 -11.18 -1.82
C ARG A 200 2.88 -12.35 -1.12
N ASP A 201 3.49 -13.25 -1.88
CA ASP A 201 4.27 -14.37 -1.34
C ASP A 201 5.52 -13.90 -0.59
N PHE A 202 6.24 -12.92 -1.14
CA PHE A 202 7.39 -12.30 -0.47
C PHE A 202 6.99 -11.64 0.85
N GLU A 203 5.93 -10.83 0.87
CA GLU A 203 5.42 -10.18 2.07
C GLU A 203 4.95 -11.19 3.12
N PHE A 204 4.29 -12.27 2.68
CA PHE A 204 3.88 -13.36 3.55
C PHE A 204 5.09 -14.04 4.20
N ASN A 205 6.10 -14.39 3.40
CA ASN A 205 7.34 -15.01 3.87
C ASN A 205 8.13 -14.08 4.79
N ARG A 206 8.21 -12.78 4.48
CA ARG A 206 8.86 -11.77 5.33
C ARG A 206 8.21 -11.72 6.71
N ARG A 207 6.88 -11.68 6.76
CA ARG A 207 6.13 -11.69 8.03
C ARG A 207 6.42 -12.96 8.84
N LEU A 208 6.45 -14.13 8.18
CA LEU A 208 6.81 -15.39 8.86
C LEU A 208 8.23 -15.36 9.45
N GLN A 209 9.20 -14.80 8.71
CA GLN A 209 10.58 -14.66 9.21
C GLN A 209 10.67 -13.68 10.38
N ASP A 210 9.94 -12.57 10.33
CA ASP A 210 9.90 -11.59 11.42
C ASP A 210 9.30 -12.17 12.70
N PHE A 211 8.29 -13.03 12.59
CA PHE A 211 7.78 -13.81 13.73
C PHE A 211 8.87 -14.72 14.32
N SER A 212 9.56 -15.48 13.47
CA SER A 212 10.65 -16.39 13.89
C SER A 212 11.82 -15.65 14.57
N ARG A 213 12.20 -14.47 14.07
CA ARG A 213 13.28 -13.64 14.66
C ARG A 213 12.93 -13.09 16.04
N ARG A 214 11.68 -12.73 16.29
CA ARG A 214 11.22 -12.26 17.61
C ARG A 214 11.26 -13.36 18.66
N ASP A 215 10.97 -14.59 18.25
CA ASP A 215 11.07 -15.76 19.14
C ASP A 215 12.55 -16.14 19.40
N ALA A 216 13.44 -15.99 18.42
CA ALA A 216 14.88 -16.25 18.58
C ALA A 216 15.63 -15.18 19.39
N ALA A 217 15.15 -13.92 19.40
CA ALA A 217 15.72 -12.85 20.24
C ALA A 217 15.36 -12.98 21.73
N HIS A 218 14.46 -13.91 22.09
CA HIS A 218 14.18 -14.26 23.48
C HIS A 218 15.16 -15.35 23.97
N VAL A 219 16.45 -15.03 23.97
CA VAL A 219 17.42 -15.80 24.77
C VAL A 219 17.10 -15.50 26.23
N PRO A 220 16.77 -16.50 27.08
CA PRO A 220 16.66 -16.28 28.51
C PRO A 220 18.03 -15.79 29.00
N ARG A 221 18.15 -14.48 29.27
CA ARG A 221 19.31 -13.95 29.97
C ARG A 221 19.33 -14.63 31.32
N GLU A 222 20.29 -15.54 31.53
CA GLU A 222 20.56 -16.12 32.84
C GLU A 222 20.68 -14.96 33.83
N ARG A 223 19.67 -14.83 34.70
CA ARG A 223 19.74 -13.90 35.83
C ARG A 223 20.79 -14.46 36.77
N VAL A 224 22.00 -13.94 36.67
CA VAL A 224 22.93 -13.95 37.79
C VAL A 224 22.23 -13.19 38.92
N ALA A 225 21.90 -13.90 39.99
CA ALA A 225 21.35 -13.34 41.19
C ALA A 225 22.37 -12.37 41.78
N SER A 226 22.09 -11.08 41.73
CA SER A 226 22.84 -10.07 42.49
C SER A 226 21.87 -9.01 42.98
N SER A 227 21.60 -9.12 44.27
CA SER A 227 21.01 -8.11 45.13
C SER A 227 21.78 -6.79 45.06
N SER A 228 21.13 -5.71 44.66
CA SER A 228 21.28 -4.37 45.27
C SER A 228 20.46 -3.32 44.51
N THR A 229 19.52 -2.74 45.25
CA THR A 229 19.26 -1.30 45.38
C THR A 229 19.67 -0.39 44.21
N SER A 230 18.71 0.15 43.45
CA SER A 230 18.72 1.58 43.07
C SER A 230 17.48 1.98 42.25
N THR A 231 16.71 2.90 42.86
CA THR A 231 15.96 4.04 42.28
C THR A 231 15.04 3.84 41.07
N SER A 232 13.74 3.69 41.37
CA SER A 232 12.64 4.07 40.48
C SER A 232 12.66 5.58 40.24
N ARG A 233 12.98 5.97 39.00
CA ARG A 233 12.83 7.34 38.51
C ARG A 233 11.67 7.38 37.50
N PHE A 234 10.44 7.37 38.00
CA PHE A 234 9.27 7.80 37.23
C PHE A 234 8.16 8.25 38.19
N ALA A 235 7.86 9.56 38.18
CA ALA A 235 6.76 10.15 38.92
C ALA A 235 5.43 9.93 38.16
N PRO A 236 4.32 9.66 38.86
CA PRO A 236 3.04 9.36 38.25
C PRO A 236 2.31 10.66 37.86
N TYR A 237 1.94 10.81 36.59
CA TYR A 237 0.92 11.79 36.22
C TYR A 237 -0.48 11.26 36.58
N GLY A 238 -1.32 12.22 36.97
CA GLY A 238 -2.62 12.07 37.59
C GLY A 238 -3.56 11.06 36.93
N ARG A 239 -4.15 10.22 37.78
CA ARG A 239 -5.39 9.53 37.48
C ARG A 239 -6.50 10.58 37.40
N ASP A 240 -7.00 10.84 36.20
CA ASP A 240 -8.37 11.29 36.04
C ASP A 240 -9.22 10.13 35.52
N ARG A 241 -10.13 9.68 36.37
CA ARG A 241 -10.95 8.47 36.23
C ARG A 241 -12.38 8.91 35.90
N THR A 242 -12.62 9.46 34.72
CA THR A 242 -13.98 9.57 34.16
C THR A 242 -13.92 9.78 32.64
N GLN A 243 -13.56 8.74 31.89
CA GLN A 243 -13.89 8.62 30.47
C GLN A 243 -14.26 7.16 30.19
N PRO A 244 -15.52 6.84 29.85
CA PRO A 244 -15.87 5.50 29.38
C PRO A 244 -15.24 5.30 27.99
N PHE A 245 -14.26 4.40 27.92
CA PHE A 245 -13.64 3.99 26.66
C PHE A 245 -14.70 3.37 25.74
N SER A 246 -14.69 3.83 24.49
CA SER A 246 -15.48 3.29 23.39
C SER A 246 -15.39 1.77 23.32
N ALA A 247 -16.54 1.11 23.32
CA ALA A 247 -16.66 -0.31 23.03
C ALA A 247 -15.91 -0.63 21.73
N GLY A 248 -14.85 -1.42 21.85
CA GLY A 248 -14.10 -1.91 20.71
C GLY A 248 -15.05 -2.65 19.77
N LYS A 249 -14.93 -2.36 18.47
CA LYS A 249 -15.59 -3.10 17.39
C LYS A 249 -15.45 -4.62 17.64
N PRO A 250 -16.52 -5.43 17.46
CA PRO A 250 -16.44 -6.87 17.63
C PRO A 250 -15.34 -7.41 16.72
N ARG A 251 -14.34 -8.08 17.31
CA ARG A 251 -13.32 -8.81 16.55
C ARG A 251 -14.03 -9.83 15.69
N SER A 252 -13.67 -9.89 14.41
CA SER A 252 -14.15 -10.90 13.46
C SER A 252 -14.11 -12.28 14.11
N SER A 253 -15.26 -12.97 14.13
CA SER A 253 -15.41 -14.32 14.68
C SER A 253 -14.32 -15.25 14.12
N ALA A 254 -13.67 -16.02 14.99
CA ALA A 254 -12.68 -17.01 14.57
C ALA A 254 -13.34 -18.04 13.64
N THR A 255 -12.80 -18.23 12.43
CA THR A 255 -13.32 -19.10 11.37
C THR A 255 -13.08 -20.60 11.60
N GLY A 256 -12.64 -21.02 12.79
CA GLY A 256 -12.30 -22.42 13.10
C GLY A 256 -12.77 -22.87 14.49
N SER A 257 -12.68 -24.17 14.76
CA SER A 257 -12.99 -24.76 16.06
C SER A 257 -11.93 -24.40 17.11
N CYS A 258 -12.37 -24.10 18.33
CA CYS A 258 -11.48 -23.78 19.43
C CYS A 258 -10.62 -25.00 19.82
N LEU A 259 -9.30 -24.82 19.93
CA LEU A 259 -8.36 -25.88 20.32
C LEU A 259 -8.54 -26.39 21.77
N ILE A 260 -9.30 -25.70 22.61
CA ILE A 260 -9.56 -26.09 24.00
C ILE A 260 -10.88 -26.85 24.12
N CYS A 261 -11.97 -26.28 23.57
CA CYS A 261 -13.31 -26.82 23.77
C CYS A 261 -13.95 -27.38 22.49
N GLY A 262 -13.34 -27.19 21.33
CA GLY A 262 -13.88 -27.67 20.04
C GLY A 262 -14.99 -26.82 19.45
N ARG A 263 -15.49 -25.81 20.17
CA ARG A 263 -16.62 -24.98 19.69
C ARG A 263 -16.15 -23.83 18.79
N PRO A 264 -16.89 -23.47 17.73
CA PRO A 264 -16.57 -22.32 16.90
C PRO A 264 -16.90 -20.99 17.60
N GLY A 265 -16.56 -19.87 16.95
CA GLY A 265 -17.02 -18.54 17.34
C GLY A 265 -16.15 -17.78 18.35
N HIS A 266 -15.04 -18.36 18.81
CA HIS A 266 -14.07 -17.67 19.66
C HIS A 266 -12.64 -18.19 19.42
N TYR A 267 -11.65 -17.35 19.71
CA TYR A 267 -10.27 -17.80 19.73
C TYR A 267 -10.00 -18.66 20.95
N ALA A 268 -9.15 -19.69 20.80
CA ALA A 268 -8.83 -20.59 21.89
C ALA A 268 -8.22 -19.87 23.12
N ARG A 269 -7.43 -18.79 22.92
CA ARG A 269 -6.92 -17.95 24.02
C ARG A 269 -8.01 -17.27 24.85
N ASP A 270 -9.17 -17.04 24.26
CA ASP A 270 -10.32 -16.37 24.86
C ASP A 270 -11.35 -17.41 25.35
N CYS A 271 -11.01 -18.70 25.36
CA CYS A 271 -11.90 -19.76 25.76
C CYS A 271 -12.16 -19.74 27.28
N ASN A 272 -13.42 -19.54 27.64
CA ASN A 272 -13.92 -19.58 29.02
C ASN A 272 -14.75 -20.84 29.32
N GLN A 273 -14.78 -21.80 28.39
CA GLN A 273 -15.60 -23.01 28.52
C GLN A 273 -14.94 -23.99 29.49
N LYS A 274 -15.73 -24.54 30.41
CA LYS A 274 -15.29 -25.60 31.32
C LYS A 274 -15.45 -27.00 30.72
N THR A 275 -16.20 -27.11 29.63
CA THR A 275 -16.49 -28.35 28.93
C THR A 275 -16.22 -28.23 27.43
N THR A 276 -15.86 -29.36 26.81
CA THR A 276 -15.71 -29.50 25.36
C THR A 276 -17.08 -29.56 24.68
N ALA A 277 -17.09 -29.59 23.34
CA ALA A 277 -18.30 -29.79 22.54
C ALA A 277 -18.99 -31.12 22.89
N GLY A 278 -18.24 -32.20 23.08
CA GLY A 278 -18.77 -33.48 23.59
C GLY A 278 -19.00 -33.55 25.11
N HIS A 279 -19.26 -32.43 25.80
CA HIS A 279 -19.60 -32.35 27.24
C HIS A 279 -18.56 -32.92 28.22
N ARG A 280 -17.31 -33.14 27.80
CA ARG A 280 -16.23 -33.59 28.69
C ARG A 280 -15.53 -32.39 29.33
N PRO A 281 -14.93 -32.51 30.52
CA PRO A 281 -14.11 -31.44 31.08
C PRO A 281 -12.97 -31.05 30.12
N VAL A 282 -12.68 -29.76 29.99
CA VAL A 282 -11.52 -29.32 29.21
C VAL A 282 -10.23 -29.84 29.83
N VAL A 283 -9.33 -30.35 28.98
CA VAL A 283 -8.05 -30.95 29.42
C VAL A 283 -6.87 -30.00 29.24
N ALA A 284 -7.05 -28.89 28.53
CA ALA A 284 -6.04 -27.90 28.25
C ALA A 284 -6.54 -26.47 28.48
N ARG A 285 -5.64 -25.54 28.79
CA ARG A 285 -5.90 -24.09 28.91
C ARG A 285 -4.67 -23.30 28.51
N PHE A 286 -4.86 -22.04 28.10
CA PHE A 286 -3.72 -21.14 27.94
C PHE A 286 -3.19 -20.68 29.30
N GLU A 287 -1.88 -20.55 29.39
CA GLU A 287 -1.22 -20.03 30.58
C GLU A 287 -1.48 -18.51 30.69
N LYS A 288 -1.84 -18.03 31.89
CA LYS A 288 -2.32 -16.64 32.07
C LYS A 288 -1.26 -15.61 31.73
N ASN A 289 0.00 -15.94 32.02
CA ASN A 289 1.14 -15.05 31.81
C ASN A 289 1.83 -15.29 30.46
N LEU A 290 1.51 -16.39 29.77
CA LEU A 290 2.13 -16.80 28.51
C LEU A 290 1.05 -17.28 27.52
N PRO A 291 0.43 -16.35 26.76
CA PRO A 291 -0.72 -16.66 25.89
C PRO A 291 -0.37 -17.52 24.66
N HIS A 292 0.91 -17.88 24.49
CA HIS A 292 1.43 -18.80 23.48
C HIS A 292 1.70 -20.20 24.03
N VAL A 293 1.45 -20.45 25.33
CA VAL A 293 1.66 -21.75 25.97
C VAL A 293 0.33 -22.39 26.32
N LEU A 294 0.09 -23.57 25.77
CA LEU A 294 -1.08 -24.38 26.04
C LEU A 294 -0.70 -25.46 27.07
N VAL A 295 -1.19 -25.34 28.30
CA VAL A 295 -0.87 -26.25 29.42
C VAL A 295 -2.03 -27.19 29.71
N GLY A 296 -1.78 -28.27 30.45
CA GLY A 296 -2.82 -29.10 31.02
C GLY A 296 -3.71 -28.32 31.98
N ALA A 297 -5.02 -28.53 31.89
CA ALA A 297 -5.97 -27.90 32.82
C ALA A 297 -5.83 -28.40 34.27
N ARG A 298 -5.21 -29.58 34.46
CA ARG A 298 -4.97 -30.21 35.78
C ARG A 298 -3.48 -30.25 36.18
N ASP A 299 -2.58 -30.20 35.21
CA ASP A 299 -1.14 -30.26 35.43
C ASP A 299 -0.44 -29.27 34.51
N ASP A 300 0.04 -28.18 35.11
CA ASP A 300 0.69 -27.09 34.41
C ASP A 300 2.13 -27.46 33.96
N LYS A 301 2.65 -28.61 34.42
CA LYS A 301 4.00 -29.09 34.06
C LYS A 301 4.07 -29.62 32.62
N LEU A 302 2.94 -30.06 32.07
CA LEU A 302 2.85 -30.65 30.73
C LEU A 302 2.18 -29.68 29.75
N GLN A 303 2.91 -29.34 28.69
CA GLN A 303 2.44 -28.47 27.63
C GLN A 303 1.95 -29.27 26.43
N PHE A 304 0.88 -28.81 25.79
CA PHE A 304 0.41 -29.35 24.52
C PHE A 304 1.04 -28.58 23.37
N CYS A 305 1.59 -29.29 22.38
CA CYS A 305 2.13 -28.64 21.19
C CYS A 305 1.00 -28.00 20.37
N ILE A 306 1.05 -26.67 20.20
CA ILE A 306 0.06 -25.93 19.41
C ILE A 306 0.17 -26.28 17.92
N GLY A 307 1.40 -26.37 17.39
CA GLY A 307 1.62 -26.72 15.97
C GLY A 307 1.03 -28.07 15.59
N PHE A 308 1.25 -29.08 16.45
CA PHE A 308 0.61 -30.39 16.31
C PHE A 308 -0.92 -30.27 16.38
N ASN A 309 -1.48 -29.53 17.33
CA ASN A 309 -2.93 -29.40 17.48
C ASN A 309 -3.62 -28.67 16.31
N VAL A 310 -2.90 -27.76 15.64
CA VAL A 310 -3.39 -27.00 14.47
C VAL A 310 -3.35 -27.81 13.17
N GLY A 311 -2.29 -28.59 12.92
CA GLY A 311 -2.13 -29.26 11.62
C GLY A 311 -1.39 -30.59 11.65
N GLY A 312 -1.43 -31.27 12.79
CA GLY A 312 -0.97 -32.64 12.93
C GLY A 312 0.54 -32.82 12.77
N PRO A 313 0.99 -34.05 12.43
CA PRO A 313 2.41 -34.38 12.32
C PRO A 313 3.13 -33.62 11.20
N ASP A 314 2.41 -33.12 10.20
CA ASP A 314 2.98 -32.33 9.10
C ASP A 314 3.45 -30.95 9.57
N LYS A 315 2.77 -30.37 10.58
CA LYS A 315 3.14 -29.09 11.17
C LYS A 315 4.15 -29.22 12.30
N CYS A 316 4.17 -30.35 13.00
CA CYS A 316 5.12 -30.56 14.08
C CYS A 316 5.41 -32.06 14.27
N ARG A 317 6.67 -32.46 14.05
CA ARG A 317 7.14 -33.86 14.16
C ARG A 317 7.64 -34.17 15.58
N PRO A 318 7.46 -35.40 16.09
CA PRO A 318 8.03 -35.79 17.39
C PRO A 318 9.55 -35.50 17.45
N GLY A 319 10.02 -34.95 18.56
CA GLY A 319 11.44 -34.58 18.76
C GLY A 319 11.81 -33.15 18.34
N THR A 320 10.87 -32.32 17.89
CA THR A 320 11.11 -30.91 17.53
C THR A 320 11.08 -29.95 18.73
N HIS A 321 10.67 -30.42 19.91
CA HIS A 321 10.63 -29.66 21.17
C HIS A 321 11.01 -30.55 22.36
N GLY A 322 11.25 -29.92 23.51
CA GLY A 322 11.69 -30.61 24.73
C GLY A 322 10.63 -31.55 25.31
N THR A 323 11.05 -32.45 26.19
CA THR A 323 10.23 -33.53 26.78
C THR A 323 8.99 -33.06 27.56
N ASN A 324 8.91 -31.77 27.91
CA ASN A 324 7.78 -31.16 28.60
C ASN A 324 6.61 -30.79 27.67
N VAL A 325 6.77 -30.96 26.36
CA VAL A 325 5.75 -30.67 25.35
C VAL A 325 5.29 -31.97 24.70
N LYS A 326 3.99 -32.26 24.75
CA LYS A 326 3.41 -33.50 24.20
C LYS A 326 2.65 -33.27 22.90
N HIS A 327 2.78 -34.23 22.00
CA HIS A 327 1.87 -34.45 20.88
C HIS A 327 0.67 -35.25 21.36
N ALA A 328 -0.33 -34.52 21.84
CA ALA A 328 -1.62 -35.05 22.23
C ALA A 328 -2.69 -34.03 21.82
N CYS A 329 -3.90 -34.52 21.57
CA CYS A 329 -5.07 -33.70 21.31
C CYS A 329 -5.38 -32.82 22.53
N SER A 330 -5.41 -31.50 22.35
CA SER A 330 -5.72 -30.55 23.42
C SER A 330 -7.19 -30.51 23.83
N ILE A 331 -8.06 -31.20 23.08
CA ILE A 331 -9.51 -31.27 23.35
C ILE A 331 -9.84 -32.49 24.22
N CYS A 332 -9.29 -33.66 23.90
CA CYS A 332 -9.62 -34.91 24.59
C CYS A 332 -8.44 -35.54 25.36
N GLY A 333 -7.21 -35.12 25.10
CA GLY A 333 -6.00 -35.62 25.76
C GLY A 333 -5.36 -36.85 25.10
N ASP A 334 -5.95 -37.39 24.03
CA ASP A 334 -5.48 -38.59 23.33
C ASP A 334 -4.20 -38.32 22.50
N HIS A 335 -3.33 -39.32 22.36
CA HIS A 335 -2.07 -39.22 21.63
C HIS A 335 -2.16 -39.62 20.14
N SER A 336 -3.27 -40.23 19.73
CA SER A 336 -3.47 -40.75 18.36
C SER A 336 -3.81 -39.69 17.31
N HIS A 337 -4.33 -38.53 17.73
CA HIS A 337 -4.82 -37.49 16.83
C HIS A 337 -4.54 -36.09 17.39
N HIS A 338 -4.69 -35.08 16.52
CA HIS A 338 -4.60 -33.67 16.88
C HIS A 338 -6.00 -33.05 17.02
N ALA A 339 -6.11 -31.87 17.65
CA ALA A 339 -7.39 -31.19 17.90
C ALA A 339 -8.26 -31.01 16.65
N GLY A 340 -7.66 -30.67 15.50
CA GLY A 340 -8.37 -30.54 14.22
C GLY A 340 -9.02 -31.83 13.67
N ASN A 341 -8.60 -33.01 14.16
CA ASN A 341 -9.19 -34.31 13.78
C ASN A 341 -9.81 -35.03 15.00
N CYS A 342 -10.26 -34.26 16.00
CA CYS A 342 -10.83 -34.82 17.21
C CYS A 342 -12.32 -35.11 17.02
N SER A 343 -12.74 -36.36 17.24
CA SER A 343 -14.15 -36.74 17.15
C SER A 343 -15.07 -36.07 18.19
N VAL A 344 -14.50 -35.43 19.20
CA VAL A 344 -15.24 -34.64 20.22
C VAL A 344 -15.69 -33.29 19.68
N THR A 345 -15.18 -32.85 18.51
CA THR A 345 -15.57 -31.59 17.85
C THR A 345 -16.63 -31.75 16.77
N ALA A 346 -17.00 -32.98 16.42
CA ALA A 346 -18.01 -33.31 15.42
C ALA A 346 -19.42 -33.33 16.03
#